data_AF-A0A559IW94-F1
#
_entry.id   AF-A0A559IW94-F1
#
_cell.length_a   1.000
_cell.length_b   1.000
_cell.length_c   1.000
_cell.angle_alpha   90.00
_cell.angle_beta   90.00
_cell.angle_gamma   90.00
#
_symmetry.space_group_name_H-M   'P 1'
#
loop_
_entity.id
_entity.type
_entity.pdbx_description
1 polymer ?
#
loop_
_entity_poly.entity_id
_entity_poly.type
_entity_poly.pdbx_seq_one_letter_code
_entity_poly.pdbx_strand_id
1 'polypeptide(L)'
;MSKLIDYLPRLYEDILEMIELTKTEEIELQAARLAVQQLLDDQYVLTASEDGIRRRERILKIQADPTTESLDFRRKRIINRYSTKPPFTIRYLQERLDYLVGTGRALATIDVQKFILTVTTAIDDASLFKEVAHTIKTILPANIVYQQSTALEDQITLQESITSQVLNRGTKLSTSWRLGATPFAVLGPEVVVK
;
A
#
# COMPACT_ATOMS: atom_id res chain seq x y z
N MET A 1 -3.62 0.23 -50.24
CA MET A 1 -3.04 -0.83 -49.39
C MET A 1 -2.59 -1.93 -50.33
N SER A 2 -1.41 -2.52 -50.09
CA SER A 2 -0.92 -3.65 -50.86
C SER A 2 -1.77 -4.88 -50.57
N LYS A 3 -2.07 -5.64 -51.62
CA LYS A 3 -2.81 -6.90 -51.53
C LYS A 3 -1.88 -7.99 -51.00
N LEU A 4 -2.43 -9.03 -50.39
CA LEU A 4 -1.65 -10.16 -49.88
C LEU A 4 -0.81 -10.82 -50.99
N ILE A 5 -1.36 -10.89 -52.20
CA ILE A 5 -0.68 -11.44 -53.37
C ILE A 5 0.58 -10.67 -53.78
N ASP A 6 0.65 -9.37 -53.49
CA ASP A 6 1.81 -8.53 -53.80
C ASP A 6 3.04 -8.89 -52.94
N TYR A 7 2.83 -9.63 -51.84
CA TYR A 7 3.88 -10.11 -50.95
C TYR A 7 4.39 -11.51 -51.30
N LEU A 8 3.73 -12.21 -52.24
CA LEU A 8 4.14 -13.53 -52.69
C LEU A 8 5.14 -13.43 -53.86
N PRO A 9 5.95 -14.48 -54.11
CA PRO A 9 6.78 -14.54 -55.30
C PRO A 9 5.94 -14.45 -56.58
N ARG A 10 6.46 -13.72 -57.59
CA ARG A 10 5.76 -13.48 -58.88
C ARG A 10 5.31 -14.74 -59.61
N LEU A 11 5.97 -15.88 -59.36
CA LEU A 11 5.60 -17.19 -59.93
C LEU A 11 4.14 -17.58 -59.63
N TYR A 12 3.57 -17.07 -58.55
CA TYR A 12 2.23 -17.41 -58.11
C TYR A 12 1.13 -16.48 -58.64
N GLU A 13 1.49 -15.38 -59.32
CA GLU A 13 0.52 -14.37 -59.80
C GLU A 13 -0.43 -14.92 -60.88
N ASP A 14 0.01 -15.92 -61.64
CA ASP A 14 -0.78 -16.53 -62.72
C ASP A 14 -1.58 -17.77 -62.28
N ILE A 15 -1.43 -18.21 -61.02
CA ILE A 15 -2.06 -19.42 -60.51
C ILE A 15 -3.41 -19.08 -59.89
N LEU A 16 -4.50 -19.51 -60.56
CA LEU A 16 -5.88 -19.22 -60.15
C LEU A 16 -6.18 -19.66 -58.70
N GLU A 17 -5.68 -20.82 -58.29
CA GLU A 17 -5.84 -21.32 -56.92
C GLU A 17 -5.21 -20.38 -55.88
N MET A 18 -4.02 -19.85 -56.17
CA MET A 18 -3.35 -18.92 -55.26
C MET A 18 -4.04 -17.57 -55.22
N ILE A 19 -4.58 -17.09 -56.34
CA ILE A 19 -5.37 -15.85 -56.39
C ILE A 19 -6.62 -15.97 -55.51
N GLU A 20 -7.37 -17.07 -55.58
CA GLU A 20 -8.58 -17.24 -54.77
C GLU A 20 -8.26 -17.52 -53.28
N LEU A 21 -7.18 -18.24 -53.01
CA LEU A 21 -6.71 -18.49 -51.64
C LEU A 21 -6.30 -17.18 -50.96
N THR A 22 -5.46 -16.38 -51.60
CA THR A 22 -5.00 -15.09 -51.06
C THR A 22 -6.15 -14.10 -50.86
N LYS A 23 -7.13 -14.05 -51.76
CA LYS A 23 -8.35 -13.24 -51.58
C LYS A 23 -9.12 -13.63 -50.31
N THR A 24 -9.26 -14.93 -50.06
CA THR A 24 -9.98 -15.42 -48.89
C THR A 24 -9.20 -15.11 -47.60
N GLU A 25 -7.89 -15.38 -47.60
CA GLU A 25 -7.01 -15.08 -46.46
C GLU A 25 -6.95 -13.59 -46.14
N GLU A 26 -7.01 -12.72 -47.15
CA GLU A 26 -6.97 -11.28 -46.97
C GLU A 26 -8.18 -10.75 -46.19
N ILE A 27 -9.36 -11.37 -46.32
CA ILE A 27 -10.55 -11.02 -45.52
C ILE A 27 -10.28 -11.29 -44.04
N GLU A 28 -9.76 -12.47 -43.70
CA GLU A 28 -9.46 -12.87 -42.32
C GLU A 28 -8.33 -12.02 -41.73
N LEU A 29 -7.28 -11.75 -42.50
CA LEU A 29 -6.18 -10.87 -42.09
C LEU A 29 -6.66 -9.44 -41.86
N GLN A 30 -7.56 -8.93 -42.69
CA GLN A 30 -8.16 -7.63 -42.50
C GLN A 30 -9.01 -7.58 -41.23
N ALA A 31 -9.81 -8.61 -40.95
CA ALA A 31 -10.58 -8.73 -39.72
C ALA A 31 -9.67 -8.78 -38.48
N ALA A 32 -8.61 -9.59 -38.51
CA ALA A 32 -7.63 -9.68 -37.43
C ALA A 32 -6.92 -8.33 -37.21
N ARG A 33 -6.54 -7.64 -38.29
CA ARG A 33 -5.92 -6.31 -38.21
C ARG A 33 -6.86 -5.27 -37.60
N LEU A 34 -8.13 -5.27 -37.98
CA LEU A 34 -9.14 -4.39 -37.38
C LEU A 34 -9.32 -4.69 -35.89
N ALA A 35 -9.33 -5.97 -35.49
CA ALA A 35 -9.38 -6.35 -34.09
C ALA A 35 -8.15 -5.88 -33.29
N VAL A 36 -6.95 -5.97 -33.87
CA VAL A 36 -5.72 -5.42 -33.25
C VAL A 36 -5.80 -3.90 -33.13
N GLN A 37 -6.27 -3.21 -34.16
CA GLN A 37 -6.45 -1.75 -34.10
C GLN A 37 -7.45 -1.37 -33.02
N GLN A 38 -8.58 -2.07 -32.94
CA GLN A 38 -9.59 -1.86 -31.91
C GLN A 38 -9.02 -2.09 -30.51
N LEU A 39 -8.19 -3.12 -30.33
CA LEU A 39 -7.50 -3.39 -29.07
C LEU A 39 -6.57 -2.25 -28.67
N LEU A 40 -5.81 -1.69 -29.63
CA LEU A 40 -4.92 -0.55 -29.40
C LEU A 40 -5.71 0.72 -29.06
N ASP A 41 -6.78 0.99 -29.80
CA ASP A 41 -7.66 2.14 -29.55
C ASP A 41 -8.35 2.01 -28.18
N ASP A 42 -8.70 0.78 -27.79
CA ASP A 42 -9.25 0.44 -26.48
C ASP A 42 -8.25 0.62 -25.32
N GLN A 43 -6.97 0.91 -25.57
CA GLN A 43 -6.01 1.24 -24.50
C GLN A 43 -6.20 2.67 -23.96
N TYR A 44 -6.75 3.58 -24.75
CA TYR A 44 -6.97 4.97 -24.35
C TYR A 44 -8.45 5.28 -24.15
N VAL A 45 -8.79 6.03 -23.09
CA VAL A 45 -10.20 6.31 -22.74
C VAL A 45 -10.92 7.09 -23.85
N LEU A 46 -10.22 7.99 -24.54
CA LEU A 46 -10.81 8.84 -25.58
C LEU A 46 -11.19 8.08 -26.85
N THR A 47 -10.44 7.05 -27.20
CA THR A 47 -10.62 6.25 -28.42
C THR A 47 -11.32 4.92 -28.17
N ALA A 48 -11.43 4.49 -26.91
CA ALA A 48 -11.99 3.19 -26.57
C ALA A 48 -13.44 3.00 -27.03
N SER A 49 -13.72 1.80 -27.54
CA SER A 49 -15.06 1.29 -27.84
C SER A 49 -15.94 1.18 -26.60
N GLU A 50 -17.21 0.87 -26.81
CA GLU A 50 -18.16 0.56 -25.74
C GLU A 50 -17.68 -0.57 -24.83
N ASP A 51 -17.04 -1.60 -25.38
CA ASP A 51 -16.52 -2.74 -24.61
C ASP A 51 -15.32 -2.33 -23.77
N GLY A 52 -14.39 -1.55 -24.35
CA GLY A 52 -13.26 -0.98 -23.64
C GLY A 52 -13.67 -0.03 -22.51
N ILE A 53 -14.76 0.72 -22.69
CA ILE A 53 -15.36 1.59 -21.67
C ILE A 53 -16.05 0.75 -20.58
N ARG A 54 -16.84 -0.25 -20.95
CA ARG A 54 -17.51 -1.16 -19.99
C ARG A 54 -16.50 -1.87 -19.08
N ARG A 55 -15.37 -2.31 -19.62
CA ARG A 55 -14.28 -2.92 -18.82
C ARG A 55 -13.75 -1.95 -17.78
N ARG A 56 -13.51 -0.69 -18.16
CA ARG A 56 -13.01 0.36 -17.24
C ARG A 56 -14.01 0.75 -16.17
N GLU A 57 -15.29 0.83 -16.52
CA GLU A 57 -16.37 1.07 -15.56
C GLU A 57 -16.41 -0.01 -14.49
N ARG A 58 -16.25 -1.28 -14.89
CA ARG A 58 -16.17 -2.40 -13.94
C ARG A 58 -14.97 -2.27 -12.99
N ILE A 59 -13.80 -1.85 -13.50
CA ILE A 59 -12.61 -1.60 -12.67
C ILE A 59 -12.86 -0.46 -11.67
N LEU A 60 -13.51 0.61 -12.13
CA LEU A 60 -13.85 1.79 -11.31
C LEU A 60 -15.13 1.62 -10.48
N LYS A 61 -15.77 0.44 -10.52
CA LYS A 61 -17.06 0.15 -9.88
C LYS A 61 -18.15 1.17 -10.23
N ILE A 62 -18.16 1.65 -11.47
CA ILE A 62 -19.19 2.53 -12.01
C ILE A 62 -20.31 1.65 -12.57
N GLN A 63 -21.54 1.92 -12.16
CA GLN A 63 -22.73 1.32 -12.77
C GLN A 63 -23.27 2.31 -13.80
N ALA A 64 -22.98 2.06 -15.08
CA ALA A 64 -23.52 2.83 -16.18
C ALA A 64 -24.84 2.22 -16.64
N ASP A 65 -25.78 3.09 -17.03
CA ASP A 65 -27.01 2.69 -17.72
C ASP A 65 -26.83 2.91 -19.23
N PRO A 66 -26.67 1.83 -20.03
CA PRO A 66 -26.44 1.95 -21.47
C PRO A 66 -27.61 2.56 -22.24
N THR A 67 -28.81 2.59 -21.67
CA THR A 67 -30.01 3.08 -22.36
C THR A 67 -30.21 4.58 -22.24
N THR A 68 -29.65 5.20 -21.19
CA THR A 68 -29.82 6.62 -20.89
C THR A 68 -28.53 7.42 -21.07
N GLU A 69 -27.36 6.79 -20.90
CA GLU A 69 -26.06 7.48 -20.94
C GLU A 69 -25.36 7.36 -22.30
N SER A 70 -24.92 8.50 -22.85
CA SER A 70 -24.10 8.51 -24.06
C SER A 70 -22.66 8.04 -23.81
N LEU A 71 -22.03 7.47 -24.84
CA LEU A 71 -20.64 7.00 -24.78
C LEU A 71 -19.66 8.12 -24.41
N ASP A 72 -19.84 9.32 -24.97
CA ASP A 72 -19.00 10.48 -24.67
C ASP A 72 -19.09 10.90 -23.18
N PHE A 73 -20.29 10.86 -22.61
CA PHE A 73 -20.47 11.15 -21.18
C PHE A 73 -19.79 10.10 -20.30
N ARG A 74 -19.89 8.81 -20.67
CA ARG A 74 -19.19 7.71 -19.99
C ARG A 74 -17.67 7.89 -20.03
N ARG A 75 -17.11 8.27 -21.19
CA ARG A 75 -15.68 8.64 -21.33
C ARG A 75 -15.28 9.78 -20.41
N LYS A 76 -16.04 10.89 -20.43
CA LYS A 76 -15.81 12.06 -19.56
C LYS A 76 -15.83 11.70 -18.09
N ARG A 77 -16.77 10.85 -17.67
CA ARG A 77 -16.89 10.36 -16.29
C ARG A 77 -15.65 9.56 -15.87
N ILE A 78 -15.19 8.63 -16.71
CA ILE A 78 -13.98 7.85 -16.44
C ILE A 78 -12.76 8.76 -16.29
N ILE A 79 -12.58 9.71 -17.22
CA ILE A 79 -11.48 10.68 -17.16
C ILE A 79 -11.55 11.46 -15.85
N ASN A 80 -12.73 11.96 -15.47
CA ASN A 80 -12.91 12.68 -14.22
C ASN A 80 -12.53 11.82 -13.00
N ARG A 81 -12.92 10.54 -12.98
CA ARG A 81 -12.54 9.62 -11.88
C ARG A 81 -11.03 9.40 -11.81
N TYR A 82 -10.36 9.26 -12.95
CA TYR A 82 -8.90 9.16 -12.98
C TYR A 82 -8.21 10.44 -12.53
N SER A 83 -8.73 11.62 -12.90
CA SER A 83 -8.14 12.91 -12.51
C SER A 83 -8.43 13.31 -11.06
N THR A 84 -9.53 12.81 -10.47
CA THR A 84 -9.87 13.07 -9.06
C THR A 84 -9.07 12.15 -8.11
N LYS A 85 -8.32 11.16 -8.63
CA LYS A 85 -7.48 10.33 -7.77
C LYS A 85 -6.39 11.21 -7.14
N PRO A 86 -6.18 11.14 -5.81
CA PRO A 86 -5.13 11.91 -5.16
C PRO A 86 -3.77 11.64 -5.80
N PRO A 87 -2.93 12.68 -5.96
CA PRO A 87 -1.63 12.50 -6.59
C PRO A 87 -0.74 11.58 -5.76
N PHE A 88 -0.07 10.63 -6.42
CA PHE A 88 0.84 9.66 -5.80
C PHE A 88 2.25 10.25 -5.56
N THR A 89 2.34 11.57 -5.36
CA THR A 89 3.62 12.25 -5.15
C THR A 89 4.04 12.15 -3.69
N ILE A 90 5.35 12.09 -3.44
CA ILE A 90 5.90 12.09 -2.07
C ILE A 90 5.46 13.31 -1.28
N ARG A 91 5.39 14.47 -1.92
CA ARG A 91 4.93 15.71 -1.28
C ARG A 91 3.49 15.57 -0.78
N TYR A 92 2.58 15.05 -1.61
CA TYR A 92 1.19 14.84 -1.20
C TYR A 92 1.07 13.80 -0.09
N LEU A 93 1.85 12.72 -0.16
CA LEU A 93 1.89 11.74 0.91
C LEU A 93 2.35 12.37 2.22
N GLN A 94 3.43 13.16 2.21
CA GLN A 94 3.95 13.86 3.38
C GLN A 94 2.92 14.83 3.96
N GLU A 95 2.29 15.67 3.14
CA GLU A 95 1.22 16.58 3.55
C GLU A 95 0.06 15.81 4.23
N ARG A 96 -0.29 14.63 3.71
CA ARG A 96 -1.36 13.81 4.29
C ARG A 96 -0.94 13.14 5.60
N LEU A 97 0.32 12.74 5.73
CA LEU A 97 0.88 12.21 6.98
C LEU A 97 0.93 13.31 8.06
N ASP A 98 1.37 14.52 7.70
CA ASP A 98 1.39 15.67 8.60
C ASP A 98 -0.02 16.06 9.06
N TYR A 99 -1.04 15.91 8.20
CA TYR A 99 -2.44 16.12 8.58
C TYR A 99 -2.96 15.10 9.60
N LEU A 100 -2.56 13.82 9.49
CA LEU A 100 -3.04 12.76 10.38
C LEU A 100 -2.32 12.74 11.73
N VAL A 101 -0.98 12.85 11.72
CA VAL A 101 -0.14 12.63 12.91
C VAL A 101 0.32 13.95 13.55
N GLY A 102 0.27 15.04 12.79
CA GLY A 102 0.86 16.33 13.13
C GLY A 102 2.23 16.53 12.44
N THR A 103 2.55 17.78 12.15
CA THR A 103 3.77 18.18 11.45
C THR A 103 5.02 17.67 12.15
N GLY A 104 5.88 16.94 11.41
CA GLY A 104 7.19 16.49 11.89
C GLY A 104 7.20 15.19 12.69
N ARG A 105 6.04 14.55 12.92
CA ARG A 105 5.96 13.24 13.60
C ARG A 105 6.03 12.03 12.65
N ALA A 106 5.92 12.28 11.35
CA ALA A 106 6.00 11.29 10.31
C ALA A 106 6.92 11.78 9.19
N LEU A 107 7.81 10.93 8.71
CA LEU A 107 8.71 11.24 7.60
C LEU A 107 8.65 10.13 6.55
N ALA A 108 8.24 10.48 5.33
CA ALA A 108 8.27 9.59 4.19
C ALA A 108 9.56 9.78 3.38
N THR A 109 10.32 8.70 3.20
CA THR A 109 11.57 8.68 2.41
C THR A 109 11.49 7.57 1.37
N ILE A 110 12.02 7.84 0.16
CA ILE A 110 12.04 6.86 -0.92
C ILE A 110 13.48 6.48 -1.28
N ASP A 111 13.75 5.18 -1.37
CA ASP A 111 14.91 4.65 -2.07
C ASP A 111 14.50 4.36 -3.52
N VAL A 112 14.90 5.25 -4.43
CA VAL A 112 14.52 5.18 -5.85
C VAL A 112 15.13 3.96 -6.54
N GLN A 113 16.31 3.49 -6.12
CA GLN A 113 16.98 2.36 -6.76
C GLN A 113 16.34 1.03 -6.38
N LYS A 114 15.88 0.92 -5.13
CA LYS A 114 15.28 -0.31 -4.60
C LYS A 114 13.76 -0.34 -4.69
N PHE A 115 13.13 0.78 -5.10
CA PHE A 115 11.68 0.96 -5.08
C PHE A 115 11.06 0.71 -3.69
N ILE A 116 11.74 1.20 -2.64
CA ILE A 116 11.30 1.06 -1.25
C ILE A 116 10.87 2.42 -0.70
N LEU A 117 9.64 2.51 -0.21
CA LEU A 117 9.15 3.64 0.56
C LEU A 117 9.28 3.31 2.05
N THR A 118 10.13 4.05 2.75
CA THR A 118 10.26 3.96 4.21
C THR A 118 9.50 5.12 4.86
N VAL A 119 8.48 4.79 5.65
CA VAL A 119 7.77 5.80 6.46
C VAL A 119 8.16 5.60 7.92
N THR A 120 8.83 6.61 8.47
CA THR A 120 9.21 6.65 9.88
C THR A 120 8.14 7.41 10.65
N THR A 121 7.51 6.76 11.63
CA THR A 121 6.45 7.39 12.44
C THR A 121 6.67 7.15 13.93
N ALA A 122 6.47 8.18 14.75
CA ALA A 122 6.33 8.06 16.19
C ALA A 122 4.82 8.11 16.55
N ILE A 123 4.17 6.95 16.57
CA ILE A 123 2.73 6.81 16.84
C ILE A 123 2.53 5.77 17.93
N ASP A 124 1.91 6.18 19.04
CA ASP A 124 1.56 5.29 20.15
C ASP A 124 0.11 4.75 20.04
N ASP A 125 -0.76 5.45 19.32
CA ASP A 125 -2.18 5.06 19.13
C ASP A 125 -2.37 4.08 17.96
N ALA A 126 -2.84 2.88 18.28
CA ALA A 126 -3.15 1.83 17.31
C ALA A 126 -4.26 2.23 16.31
N SER A 127 -5.21 3.08 16.69
CA SER A 127 -6.29 3.53 15.81
C SER A 127 -5.76 4.48 14.74
N LEU A 128 -4.95 5.45 15.15
CA LEU A 128 -4.26 6.37 14.25
C LEU A 128 -3.34 5.61 13.27
N PHE A 129 -2.62 4.60 13.77
CA PHE A 129 -1.75 3.79 12.94
C PHE A 129 -2.49 3.05 11.81
N LYS A 130 -3.67 2.50 12.10
CA LYS A 130 -4.52 1.85 11.07
C LYS A 130 -4.93 2.82 9.97
N GLU A 131 -5.30 4.05 10.33
CA GLU A 131 -5.70 5.09 9.38
C GLU A 131 -4.53 5.55 8.50
N VAL A 132 -3.35 5.73 9.09
CA VAL A 132 -2.11 6.04 8.35
C VAL A 132 -1.76 4.91 7.38
N ALA A 133 -1.80 3.66 7.82
CA ALA A 133 -1.54 2.51 6.97
C ALA A 133 -2.55 2.40 5.81
N HIS A 134 -3.84 2.70 6.06
CA HIS A 134 -4.87 2.73 5.02
C HIS A 134 -4.59 3.85 3.99
N THR A 135 -4.23 5.03 4.45
CA THR A 135 -3.88 6.19 3.61
C THR A 135 -2.68 5.87 2.72
N ILE A 136 -1.60 5.32 3.30
CA ILE A 136 -0.40 4.93 2.56
C ILE A 136 -0.76 3.92 1.46
N LYS A 137 -1.49 2.85 1.80
CA LYS A 137 -1.91 1.82 0.82
C LYS A 137 -2.78 2.37 -0.31
N THR A 138 -3.53 3.45 -0.06
CA THR A 138 -4.39 4.08 -1.07
C THR A 138 -3.60 4.92 -2.06
N ILE A 139 -2.53 5.58 -1.59
CA ILE A 139 -1.69 6.49 -2.38
C ILE A 139 -0.53 5.73 -3.07
N LEU A 140 -0.03 4.67 -2.43
CA LEU A 140 1.13 3.91 -2.90
C LEU A 140 0.88 3.29 -4.28
N PRO A 141 1.77 3.49 -5.26
CA PRO A 141 1.69 2.79 -6.54
C PRO A 141 2.11 1.32 -6.37
N ALA A 142 1.60 0.46 -7.23
CA ALA A 142 1.75 -1.00 -7.10
C ALA A 142 3.20 -1.51 -7.25
N ASN A 143 4.10 -0.69 -7.78
CA ASN A 143 5.51 -1.06 -8.02
C ASN A 143 6.45 -0.70 -6.85
N ILE A 144 5.96 -0.14 -5.75
CA ILE A 144 6.78 0.27 -4.60
C ILE A 144 6.48 -0.63 -3.40
N VAL A 145 7.54 -1.07 -2.71
CA VAL A 145 7.43 -1.83 -1.45
C VAL A 145 7.37 -0.84 -0.29
N TYR A 146 6.36 -1.01 0.56
CA TYR A 146 6.21 -0.23 1.79
C TYR A 146 6.96 -0.88 2.95
N GLN A 147 7.85 -0.11 3.57
CA GLN A 147 8.55 -0.48 4.80
C GLN A 147 8.19 0.52 5.91
N GLN A 148 7.68 -0.01 7.02
CA GLN A 148 7.42 0.78 8.21
C GLN A 148 8.70 0.86 9.07
N SER A 149 9.01 2.05 9.58
CA SER A 149 9.99 2.25 10.64
C SER A 149 9.31 2.97 11.80
N THR A 150 9.43 2.47 13.02
CA THR A 150 8.91 3.14 14.22
C THR A 150 10.08 3.76 14.96
N ALA A 151 10.03 5.08 15.16
CA ALA A 151 10.98 5.75 16.05
C ALA A 151 10.50 5.53 17.49
N LEU A 152 11.04 4.52 18.16
CA LEU A 152 10.85 4.33 19.60
C LEU A 152 11.89 5.20 20.32
N GLU A 153 11.45 6.32 20.90
CA GLU A 153 12.25 7.05 21.87
C GLU A 153 12.05 6.43 23.25
N ASP A 154 12.65 5.26 23.48
CA ASP A 154 12.62 4.64 24.80
C ASP A 154 13.74 5.26 25.66
N GLN A 155 13.37 5.98 26.71
CA GLN A 155 14.32 6.50 27.69
C GLN A 155 14.58 5.44 28.75
N ILE A 156 15.79 4.87 28.77
CA ILE A 156 16.21 3.99 29.85
C ILE A 156 16.32 4.83 31.13
N THR A 157 15.37 4.67 32.05
CA THR A 157 15.41 5.30 33.37
C THR A 157 16.07 4.37 34.38
N LEU A 158 17.13 4.86 35.03
CA LEU A 158 17.78 4.18 36.13
C LEU A 158 17.12 4.65 37.43
N GLN A 159 16.30 3.80 38.04
CA GLN A 159 15.68 4.07 39.33
C GLN A 159 16.48 3.37 40.43
N GLU A 160 17.11 4.15 41.31
CA GLU A 160 17.75 3.63 42.52
C GLU A 160 16.70 3.55 43.62
N SER A 161 16.58 2.37 44.26
CA SER A 161 15.80 2.23 45.48
C SER A 161 16.66 1.68 46.61
N ILE A 162 16.70 2.37 47.75
CA ILE A 162 17.40 1.95 48.96
C ILE A 162 16.35 1.50 49.97
N THR A 163 16.29 0.20 50.27
CA THR A 163 15.47 -0.31 51.37
C THR A 163 16.31 -0.47 52.63
N SER A 164 15.74 -0.08 53.77
CA SER A 164 16.36 -0.28 55.08
C SER A 164 15.42 -1.08 55.96
N GLN A 165 16.00 -2.00 56.71
CA GLN A 165 15.27 -2.83 57.65
C GLN A 165 15.95 -2.78 59.01
N VAL A 166 15.20 -2.37 60.03
CA VAL A 166 15.70 -2.34 61.40
C VAL A 166 15.68 -3.76 61.98
N LEU A 167 16.84 -4.22 62.42
CA LEU A 167 17.01 -5.53 63.06
C LEU A 167 16.89 -5.40 64.58
N ASN A 168 15.76 -5.83 65.15
CA ASN A 168 15.57 -5.86 66.59
C ASN A 168 16.11 -7.17 67.16
N ARG A 169 17.27 -7.13 67.82
CA ARG A 169 17.88 -8.29 68.46
C ARG A 169 17.18 -8.61 69.78
N GLY A 170 16.62 -9.83 69.86
CA GLY A 170 15.90 -10.31 71.04
C GLY A 170 16.80 -10.93 72.12
N THR A 171 18.12 -11.03 71.88
CA THR A 171 19.08 -11.80 72.70
C THR A 171 19.47 -11.14 74.02
N LYS A 172 18.57 -10.35 74.64
CA LYS A 172 18.84 -9.80 75.96
C LYS A 172 18.82 -10.94 76.98
N LEU A 173 19.92 -11.16 77.69
CA LEU A 173 20.02 -12.11 78.81
C LEU A 173 18.99 -11.71 79.88
N SER A 174 17.81 -12.30 79.81
CA SER A 174 16.66 -12.07 80.68
C SER A 174 15.83 -13.35 80.73
N THR A 175 14.97 -13.47 81.74
CA THR A 175 14.12 -14.64 82.00
C THR A 175 13.11 -14.93 80.87
N SER A 176 12.93 -14.01 79.91
CA SER A 176 11.99 -14.13 78.80
C SER A 176 12.57 -14.70 77.50
N TRP A 177 13.89 -14.67 77.28
CA TRP A 177 14.50 -15.17 76.03
C TRP A 177 14.88 -16.64 76.18
N ARG A 178 14.36 -17.52 75.29
CA ARG A 178 14.56 -18.97 75.34
C ARG A 178 15.16 -19.47 74.02
N LEU A 179 16.30 -20.15 74.12
CA LEU A 179 16.98 -20.75 72.99
C LEU A 179 16.05 -21.77 72.30
N GLY A 180 15.81 -21.59 71.00
CA GLY A 180 14.95 -22.46 70.19
C GLY A 180 13.45 -22.10 70.19
N ALA A 181 12.99 -21.21 71.07
CA ALA A 181 11.58 -20.78 71.11
C ALA A 181 11.39 -19.31 70.65
N THR A 182 12.35 -18.44 70.94
CA THR A 182 12.34 -17.03 70.48
C THR A 182 13.45 -16.80 69.45
N PRO A 183 13.15 -16.21 68.27
CA PRO A 183 14.16 -15.94 67.26
C PRO A 183 15.24 -14.98 67.77
N PHE A 184 16.46 -15.12 67.27
CA PHE A 184 17.60 -14.29 67.66
C PHE A 184 17.41 -12.81 67.30
N ALA A 185 16.69 -12.55 66.21
CA ALA A 185 16.31 -11.22 65.80
C ALA A 185 14.94 -11.26 65.11
N VAL A 186 14.17 -10.19 65.30
CA VAL A 186 12.94 -9.95 64.56
C VAL A 186 13.23 -8.81 63.59
N LEU A 187 12.98 -9.08 62.33
CA LEU A 187 13.08 -8.10 61.25
C LEU A 187 11.88 -7.16 61.35
N GLY A 188 12.14 -5.85 61.43
CA GLY A 188 11.09 -4.83 61.38
C GLY A 188 10.45 -4.69 59.99
N PRO A 189 9.41 -3.86 59.83
CA PRO A 189 8.84 -3.58 58.52
C PRO A 189 9.90 -2.95 57.61
N GLU A 190 9.91 -3.37 56.34
CA GLU A 190 10.80 -2.81 55.32
C GLU A 190 10.35 -1.38 54.99
N VAL A 191 11.27 -0.42 55.11
CA VAL A 191 11.02 0.99 54.80
C VAL A 191 11.85 1.37 53.59
N VAL A 192 11.18 1.85 52.54
CA VAL A 192 11.82 2.45 51.37
C VAL A 192 12.38 3.80 51.80
N VAL A 193 13.71 3.92 51.82
CA VAL A 193 14.42 5.13 52.27
C VAL A 193 14.58 6.11 51.10
N LYS A 194 14.70 5.59 49.88
CA LYS A 194 14.77 6.36 48.64
C LYS A 194 14.40 5.47 47.46
#